data_AF-A0A0F8ZHR1-F1
#
_entry.id   AF-A0A0F8ZHR1-F1
#
_cell.length_a   1.000
_cell.length_b   1.000
_cell.length_c   1.000
_cell.angle_alpha   90.00
_cell.angle_beta   90.00
_cell.angle_gamma   90.00
#
_symmetry.space_group_name_H-M   'P 1'
#
loop_
_entity.id
_entity.type
_entity.pdbx_description
1 polymer ?
#
loop_
_entity_poly.entity_id
_entity_poly.type
_entity_poly.pdbx_seq_one_letter_code
_entity_poly.pdbx_strand_id
1 'polypeptide(L)'
;MLEQEETGVQVIESGKADVEPDSYEEMLKARIPLNNNPRKASYLSYRAAGFSVRESCALVPIEYVSVKKWRREDEEFRQWESGEKLAWLQSNVAHDLTQMEFMRNFRLCLRLDKKVLYKAALSLSLLTEREMEVLKVIRKHYTPQDIIAVQRALVPEPDHMPPGSYKESITVTVEGRQVEGESARRAASRALLENFEASKRLEEAVPELPEPSNGDKALEGEVLT
;
A
#
# COMPACT_ATOMS: atom_id res chain seq x y z
N MET A 1 -7.89 27.49 46.63
CA MET A 1 -7.86 28.27 45.38
C MET A 1 -7.96 27.24 44.27
N LEU A 2 -9.09 27.19 43.57
CA LEU A 2 -9.33 26.25 42.47
C LEU A 2 -9.16 27.04 41.17
N GLU A 3 -8.10 26.75 40.43
CA GLU A 3 -7.88 27.30 39.09
C GLU A 3 -8.89 26.63 38.14
N GLN A 4 -9.75 27.44 37.53
CA GLN A 4 -10.64 27.01 36.47
C GLN A 4 -9.81 26.93 35.19
N GLU A 5 -9.53 25.72 34.72
CA GLU A 5 -9.03 25.50 33.37
C GLU A 5 -10.16 25.79 32.37
N GLU A 6 -10.08 26.94 31.71
CA GLU A 6 -10.95 27.29 30.58
C GLU A 6 -10.72 26.29 29.43
N THR A 7 -11.62 25.33 29.30
CA THR A 7 -11.65 24.39 28.17
C THR A 7 -12.21 25.12 26.95
N GLY A 8 -11.33 25.75 26.17
CA GLY A 8 -11.68 26.40 24.91
C GLY A 8 -11.94 25.37 23.80
N VAL A 9 -13.17 25.30 23.31
CA VAL A 9 -13.51 24.55 22.09
C VAL A 9 -13.01 25.33 20.89
N GLN A 10 -11.91 24.87 20.28
CA GLN A 10 -11.40 25.42 19.03
C GLN A 10 -12.20 24.81 17.87
N VAL A 11 -13.08 25.61 17.26
CA VAL A 11 -13.77 25.22 16.03
C VAL A 11 -12.76 25.25 14.90
N ILE A 12 -12.23 24.07 14.55
CA ILE A 12 -11.40 23.90 13.37
C ILE A 12 -12.34 23.98 12.16
N GLU A 13 -12.20 25.02 11.34
CA GLU A 13 -12.88 25.13 10.06
C GLU A 13 -12.52 23.91 9.20
N SER A 14 -13.49 23.01 9.02
CA SER A 14 -13.36 21.83 8.18
C SER A 14 -13.17 22.29 6.73
N GLY A 15 -11.92 22.29 6.27
CA GLY A 15 -11.57 22.74 4.91
C GLY A 15 -10.09 22.98 4.64
N LYS A 16 -9.25 23.15 5.67
CA LYS A 16 -7.79 23.30 5.51
C LYS A 16 -7.04 22.05 5.98
N ALA A 17 -7.36 20.91 5.39
CA ALA A 17 -6.34 19.87 5.26
C ALA A 17 -5.46 20.23 4.05
N ASP A 18 -4.74 21.36 4.15
CA ASP A 18 -3.63 21.67 3.28
C ASP A 18 -2.47 20.75 3.70
N VAL A 19 -2.53 19.49 3.26
CA VAL A 19 -1.31 18.71 3.17
C VAL A 19 -0.47 19.41 2.12
N GLU A 20 0.47 20.24 2.55
CA GLU A 20 1.36 20.94 1.65
C GLU A 20 2.15 19.91 0.83
N PRO A 21 2.29 20.09 -0.50
CA PRO A 21 3.06 19.20 -1.37
C PRO A 21 4.47 18.95 -0.85
N ASP A 22 5.02 19.91 -0.11
CA ASP A 22 6.37 19.92 0.45
C ASP A 22 6.54 18.83 1.52
N SER A 23 5.50 18.53 2.30
CA SER A 23 5.53 17.44 3.30
C SER A 23 5.81 16.07 2.65
N TYR A 24 5.37 15.88 1.42
CA TYR A 24 5.54 14.63 0.69
C TYR A 24 6.93 14.49 0.07
N GLU A 25 7.50 15.58 -0.45
CA GLU A 25 8.89 15.61 -0.92
C GLU A 25 9.90 15.42 0.22
N GLU A 26 9.58 15.91 1.41
CA GLU A 26 10.38 15.69 2.62
C GLU A 26 10.35 14.23 3.07
N MET A 27 9.18 13.56 3.00
CA MET A 27 9.09 12.11 3.22
C MET A 27 9.93 11.31 2.20
N LEU A 28 10.01 11.77 0.96
CA LEU A 28 10.82 11.15 -0.10
C LEU A 28 12.32 11.29 0.15
N LYS A 29 12.76 12.49 0.53
CA LYS A 29 14.16 12.75 0.91
C LYS A 29 14.58 11.96 2.14
N ALA A 30 13.64 11.66 3.04
CA ALA A 30 13.90 10.85 4.23
C ALA A 30 14.21 9.37 3.93
N ARG A 31 13.69 8.81 2.82
CA ARG A 31 14.00 7.43 2.39
C ARG A 31 15.33 7.30 1.66
N ILE A 32 15.87 8.41 1.15
CA ILE A 32 17.16 8.43 0.48
C ILE A 32 18.26 8.61 1.54
N PRO A 33 19.23 7.69 1.62
CA PRO A 33 20.40 7.86 2.47
C PRO A 33 21.10 9.17 2.08
N LEU A 34 21.50 9.99 3.07
CA LEU A 34 22.03 11.37 2.94
C LEU A 34 21.01 12.53 3.01
N ASN A 35 19.89 12.34 3.72
CA ASN A 35 18.86 13.37 3.96
C ASN A 35 19.39 14.69 4.58
N ASN A 36 20.60 14.71 5.17
CA ASN A 36 21.21 15.93 5.70
C ASN A 36 21.50 17.01 4.64
N ASN A 37 21.50 16.68 3.34
CA ASN A 37 21.60 17.67 2.27
C ASN A 37 20.49 17.48 1.22
N PRO A 38 19.50 18.39 1.16
CA PRO A 38 18.35 18.22 0.28
C PRO A 38 18.73 18.21 -1.21
N ARG A 39 19.81 18.89 -1.61
CA ARG A 39 20.27 18.89 -3.00
C ARG A 39 20.90 17.57 -3.41
N LYS A 40 21.64 16.92 -2.50
CA LYS A 40 22.21 15.58 -2.75
C LYS A 40 21.11 14.53 -2.81
N ALA A 41 20.13 14.59 -1.90
CA ALA A 41 18.98 13.70 -1.88
C ALA A 41 18.13 13.83 -3.15
N SER A 42 17.79 15.06 -3.57
CA SER A 42 17.08 15.30 -4.83
C SER A 42 17.88 14.85 -6.06
N TYR A 43 19.20 15.00 -6.07
CA TYR A 43 20.01 14.46 -7.16
C TYR A 43 19.99 12.92 -7.19
N LEU A 44 20.12 12.28 -6.02
CA LEU A 44 20.09 10.83 -5.91
C LEU A 44 18.71 10.24 -6.20
N SER A 45 17.61 10.96 -5.98
CA SER A 45 16.27 10.49 -6.35
C SER A 45 16.16 10.26 -7.87
N TYR A 46 16.66 11.20 -8.68
CA TYR A 46 16.71 11.02 -10.14
C TYR A 46 17.71 9.95 -10.57
N ARG A 47 18.85 9.82 -9.89
CA ARG A 47 19.78 8.71 -10.15
C ARG A 47 19.17 7.34 -9.84
N ALA A 48 18.40 7.25 -8.75
CA ALA A 48 17.64 6.07 -8.38
C ALA A 48 16.53 5.76 -9.41
N ALA A 49 15.91 6.77 -10.01
CA ALA A 49 14.96 6.57 -11.12
C ALA A 49 15.62 6.20 -12.47
N GLY A 50 16.96 6.05 -12.51
CA GLY A 50 17.69 5.60 -13.70
C GLY A 50 18.21 6.71 -14.61
N PHE A 51 17.97 7.98 -14.28
CA PHE A 51 18.47 9.11 -15.07
C PHE A 51 20.00 9.17 -15.06
N SER A 52 20.59 9.58 -16.18
CA SER A 52 22.02 9.86 -16.28
C SER A 52 22.43 11.02 -15.37
N VAL A 53 23.73 11.15 -15.12
CA VAL A 53 24.28 12.24 -14.30
C VAL A 53 23.91 13.61 -14.90
N ARG A 54 23.95 13.75 -16.23
CA ARG A 54 23.63 15.01 -16.91
C ARG A 54 22.15 15.38 -16.78
N GLU A 55 21.27 14.40 -16.97
CA GLU A 55 19.82 14.60 -16.81
C GLU A 55 19.47 14.95 -15.37
N SER A 56 20.04 14.22 -14.41
CA SER A 56 19.83 14.48 -12.97
C SER A 56 20.32 15.88 -12.57
N CYS A 57 21.43 16.36 -13.15
CA CYS A 57 21.91 17.73 -12.94
C CYS A 57 20.95 18.78 -13.52
N ALA A 58 20.37 18.52 -14.69
CA ALA A 58 19.41 19.42 -15.33
C ALA A 58 18.09 19.50 -14.56
N LEU A 59 17.63 18.40 -13.96
CA LEU A 59 16.38 18.34 -13.19
C LEU A 59 16.47 18.97 -11.80
N VAL A 60 17.64 18.92 -11.13
CA VAL A 60 17.87 19.46 -9.77
C VAL A 60 18.51 20.87 -9.79
N PRO A 61 18.37 21.59 -10.91
CA PRO A 61 19.27 22.67 -11.35
C PRO A 61 20.63 22.76 -10.61
N ILE A 62 21.45 21.72 -10.72
CA ILE A 62 22.83 21.71 -10.17
C ILE A 62 23.87 21.59 -11.28
N GLU A 63 25.01 22.22 -11.08
CA GLU A 63 26.14 22.09 -12.01
C GLU A 63 26.91 20.78 -11.78
N TYR A 64 27.40 20.18 -12.87
CA TYR A 64 28.24 18.98 -12.82
C TYR A 64 29.50 19.15 -11.94
N VAL A 65 30.03 20.37 -11.87
CA VAL A 65 31.18 20.70 -11.00
C VAL A 65 30.85 20.44 -9.53
N SER A 66 29.61 20.71 -9.11
CA SER A 66 29.14 20.46 -7.74
C SER A 66 29.10 18.96 -7.44
N VAL A 67 28.61 18.13 -8.37
CA VAL A 67 28.62 16.67 -8.22
C VAL A 67 30.06 16.14 -8.15
N LYS A 68 30.96 16.65 -9.01
CA LYS A 68 32.39 16.28 -8.96
C LYS A 68 33.06 16.68 -7.64
N LYS A 69 32.62 17.77 -7.01
CA LYS A 69 33.07 18.17 -5.66
C LYS A 69 32.54 17.18 -4.61
N TRP A 70 31.25 16.85 -4.64
CA TRP A 70 30.66 15.87 -3.72
C TRP A 70 31.34 14.50 -3.79
N ARG A 71 31.63 13.97 -4.99
CA ARG A 71 32.36 12.69 -5.15
C ARG A 71 33.77 12.69 -4.54
N ARG A 72 34.39 13.87 -4.38
CA ARG A 72 35.74 14.01 -3.82
C ARG A 72 35.74 14.20 -2.31
N GLU A 73 34.74 14.92 -1.80
CA GLU A 73 34.63 15.29 -0.39
C GLU A 73 33.81 14.29 0.43
N ASP A 74 32.93 13.54 -0.21
CA ASP A 74 31.97 12.64 0.42
C ASP A 74 32.05 11.25 -0.23
N GLU A 75 32.79 10.37 0.45
CA GLU A 75 32.96 8.97 0.04
C GLU A 75 31.65 8.19 0.07
N GLU A 76 30.76 8.51 1.02
CA GLU A 76 29.47 7.85 1.14
C GLU A 76 28.58 8.18 -0.07
N PHE A 77 28.52 9.46 -0.44
CA PHE A 77 27.83 9.91 -1.65
C PHE A 77 28.37 9.22 -2.91
N ARG A 78 29.70 9.07 -3.02
CA ARG A 78 30.32 8.38 -4.17
C ARG A 78 29.84 6.93 -4.28
N GLN A 79 29.69 6.23 -3.16
CA GLN A 79 29.17 4.87 -3.13
C GLN A 79 27.69 4.83 -3.51
N TRP A 80 26.84 5.73 -2.99
CA TRP A 80 25.41 5.76 -3.35
C TRP A 80 25.14 6.13 -4.81
N GLU A 81 26.03 6.90 -5.42
CA GLU A 81 25.88 7.34 -6.81
C GLU A 81 26.37 6.32 -7.85
N SER A 82 27.12 5.29 -7.45
CA SER A 82 27.76 4.36 -8.37
C SER A 82 27.88 2.94 -7.84
N GLY A 83 27.93 1.96 -8.75
CA GLY A 83 28.11 0.55 -8.38
C GLY A 83 26.89 -0.06 -7.70
N GLU A 84 27.14 -0.89 -6.68
CA GLU A 84 26.13 -1.76 -6.07
C GLU A 84 25.05 -1.00 -5.30
N LYS A 85 25.39 0.07 -4.58
CA LYS A 85 24.40 0.86 -3.83
C LYS A 85 23.45 1.62 -4.75
N LEU A 86 23.93 2.08 -5.91
CA LEU A 86 23.04 2.67 -6.93
C LEU A 86 22.08 1.61 -7.48
N ALA A 87 22.58 0.42 -7.78
CA ALA A 87 21.73 -0.68 -8.26
C ALA A 87 20.66 -1.04 -7.20
N TRP A 88 21.04 -1.06 -5.92
CA TRP A 88 20.09 -1.26 -4.83
C TRP A 88 19.03 -0.14 -4.76
N LEU A 89 19.42 1.13 -4.91
CA LEU A 89 18.46 2.25 -4.96
C LEU A 89 17.50 2.10 -6.14
N GLN A 90 18.02 1.71 -7.30
CA GLN A 90 17.22 1.50 -8.51
C GLN A 90 16.22 0.34 -8.35
N SER A 91 16.58 -0.74 -7.67
CA SER A 91 15.68 -1.88 -7.45
C SER A 91 14.66 -1.64 -6.34
N ASN A 92 15.03 -0.94 -5.26
CA ASN A 92 14.19 -0.86 -4.07
C ASN A 92 13.47 0.48 -3.88
N VAL A 93 13.99 1.58 -4.44
CA VAL A 93 13.50 2.93 -4.15
C VAL A 93 12.91 3.60 -5.40
N ALA A 94 13.35 3.22 -6.60
CA ALA A 94 12.90 3.84 -7.85
C ALA A 94 11.39 3.72 -8.09
N HIS A 95 10.82 2.53 -7.83
CA HIS A 95 9.40 2.28 -8.02
C HIS A 95 8.57 3.19 -7.11
N ASP A 96 8.88 3.19 -5.82
CA ASP A 96 8.23 4.02 -4.82
C ASP A 96 8.37 5.51 -5.18
N LEU A 97 9.58 5.99 -5.52
CA LEU A 97 9.79 7.38 -5.93
C LEU A 97 8.89 7.77 -7.11
N THR A 98 8.85 6.93 -8.13
CA THR A 98 8.07 7.20 -9.34
C THR A 98 6.57 7.19 -9.05
N GLN A 99 6.10 6.19 -8.30
CA GLN A 99 4.70 6.10 -7.92
C GLN A 99 4.28 7.30 -7.07
N MET A 100 5.12 7.71 -6.12
CA MET A 100 4.86 8.86 -5.27
C MET A 100 4.85 10.17 -6.06
N GLU A 101 5.84 10.43 -6.92
CA GLU A 101 5.85 11.62 -7.81
C GLU A 101 4.63 11.66 -8.73
N PHE A 102 4.24 10.51 -9.29
CA PHE A 102 3.02 10.39 -10.07
C PHE A 102 1.79 10.75 -9.24
N MET A 103 1.64 10.19 -8.04
CA MET A 103 0.51 10.47 -7.16
C MET A 103 0.44 11.95 -6.74
N ARG A 104 1.59 12.58 -6.49
CA ARG A 104 1.68 14.03 -6.23
C ARG A 104 1.16 14.84 -7.41
N ASN A 105 1.68 14.58 -8.61
CA ASN A 105 1.27 15.28 -9.83
C ASN A 105 -0.21 15.03 -10.15
N PHE A 106 -0.68 13.80 -9.95
CA PHE A 106 -2.09 13.44 -10.11
C PHE A 106 -3.00 14.24 -9.17
N ARG A 107 -2.63 14.38 -7.89
CA ARG A 107 -3.37 15.23 -6.94
C ARG A 107 -3.40 16.71 -7.37
N LEU A 108 -2.31 17.23 -7.92
CA LEU A 108 -2.27 18.60 -8.43
C LEU A 108 -3.23 18.79 -9.62
N CYS A 109 -3.27 17.84 -10.55
CA CYS A 109 -4.25 17.84 -11.64
C CYS A 109 -5.69 17.82 -11.09
N LEU A 110 -6.00 16.94 -10.14
CA LEU A 110 -7.34 16.89 -9.52
C LEU A 110 -7.72 18.20 -8.82
N ARG A 111 -6.77 18.92 -8.21
CA ARG A 111 -7.03 20.25 -7.63
C ARG A 111 -7.38 21.29 -8.69
N LEU A 112 -6.72 21.25 -9.85
CA LEU A 112 -7.06 22.12 -10.98
C LEU A 112 -8.45 21.78 -11.52
N ASP A 113 -8.72 20.49 -11.74
CA ASP A 113 -10.00 20.01 -12.23
C ASP A 113 -11.14 20.40 -11.30
N LYS A 114 -10.95 20.27 -9.98
CA LYS A 114 -11.92 20.72 -8.96
C LYS A 114 -12.31 22.18 -9.15
N LYS A 115 -11.35 23.08 -9.43
CA LYS A 115 -11.63 24.51 -9.62
C LYS A 115 -12.52 24.74 -10.84
N VAL A 116 -12.23 24.06 -11.95
CA VAL A 116 -13.01 24.17 -13.19
C VAL A 116 -14.41 23.59 -13.02
N LEU A 117 -14.51 22.40 -12.43
CA LEU A 117 -15.78 21.71 -12.17
C LEU A 117 -16.67 22.51 -11.22
N TYR A 118 -16.10 23.11 -10.18
CA TYR A 118 -16.85 23.92 -9.22
C TYR A 118 -17.45 25.17 -9.87
N LYS A 119 -16.68 25.88 -10.72
CA LYS A 119 -17.22 26.99 -11.51
C LYS A 119 -18.33 26.55 -12.47
N ALA A 120 -18.11 25.42 -13.15
CA ALA A 120 -19.07 24.87 -14.13
C ALA A 120 -20.39 24.45 -13.48
N ALA A 121 -20.34 23.94 -12.24
CA ALA A 121 -21.52 23.57 -11.47
C ALA A 121 -22.39 24.79 -11.10
N LEU A 122 -21.80 25.98 -10.96
CA LEU A 122 -22.53 27.23 -10.71
C LEU A 122 -23.13 27.80 -12.00
N SER A 123 -22.31 27.97 -13.04
CA SER A 123 -22.78 28.33 -14.38
C SER A 123 -21.68 28.14 -15.42
N LEU A 124 -22.05 27.58 -16.58
CA LEU A 124 -21.15 27.42 -17.72
C LEU A 124 -20.66 28.75 -18.31
N SER A 125 -21.43 29.83 -18.15
CA SER A 125 -21.04 31.17 -18.64
C SER A 125 -19.89 31.80 -17.87
N LEU A 126 -19.54 31.26 -16.70
CA LEU A 126 -18.44 31.74 -15.85
C LEU A 126 -17.08 31.16 -16.26
N LEU A 127 -17.05 30.20 -17.20
CA LEU A 127 -15.81 29.61 -17.67
C LEU A 127 -15.21 30.44 -18.80
N THR A 128 -13.89 30.64 -18.73
CA THR A 128 -13.11 31.09 -19.87
C THR A 128 -13.06 30.01 -20.97
N GLU A 129 -12.72 30.40 -22.19
CA GLU A 129 -12.60 29.45 -23.31
C GLU A 129 -11.61 28.32 -23.00
N ARG A 130 -10.48 28.65 -22.37
CA ARG A 130 -9.48 27.67 -21.92
C ARG A 130 -10.01 26.72 -20.85
N GLU A 131 -10.76 27.23 -19.87
CA GLU A 131 -11.38 26.38 -18.85
C GLU A 131 -12.46 25.47 -19.45
N MET A 132 -13.19 25.94 -20.46
CA MET A 132 -14.17 25.14 -21.19
C MET A 132 -13.51 24.00 -21.96
N GLU A 133 -12.33 24.21 -22.56
CA GLU A 133 -11.55 23.13 -23.18
C GLU A 133 -11.11 22.09 -22.16
N VAL A 134 -10.59 22.54 -21.01
CA VAL A 134 -10.22 21.66 -19.90
C VAL A 134 -11.43 20.86 -19.41
N LEU A 135 -12.60 21.51 -19.25
CA LEU A 135 -13.84 20.84 -18.86
C LEU A 135 -14.25 19.74 -19.86
N LYS A 136 -14.12 19.99 -21.17
CA LYS A 136 -14.40 18.99 -22.21
C LYS A 136 -13.48 17.77 -22.10
N VAL A 137 -12.22 17.95 -21.68
CA VAL A 137 -11.27 16.85 -21.44
C VAL A 137 -11.65 16.09 -20.17
N ILE A 138 -11.82 16.80 -19.05
CA ILE A 138 -12.19 16.22 -17.76
C ILE A 138 -13.43 15.33 -17.86
N ARG A 139 -14.46 15.79 -18.57
CA ARG A 139 -15.72 15.05 -18.73
C ARG A 139 -15.57 13.68 -19.41
N LYS A 140 -14.49 13.44 -20.17
CA LYS A 140 -14.22 12.15 -20.80
C LYS A 140 -13.82 11.07 -19.79
N HIS A 141 -13.40 11.46 -18.59
CA HIS A 141 -12.91 10.56 -17.55
C HIS A 141 -13.94 10.26 -16.45
N TYR A 142 -15.19 10.70 -16.64
CA TYR A 142 -16.32 10.37 -15.76
C TYR A 142 -17.17 9.25 -16.38
N THR A 143 -16.53 8.18 -16.83
CA THR A 143 -17.24 6.99 -17.32
C THR A 143 -17.32 5.92 -16.22
N PRO A 144 -18.30 5.00 -16.31
CA PRO A 144 -18.36 3.85 -15.39
C PRO A 144 -17.06 3.02 -15.38
N GLN A 145 -16.35 2.94 -16.51
CA GLN A 145 -15.08 2.21 -16.62
C GLN A 145 -13.98 2.87 -15.79
N ASP A 146 -13.89 4.20 -15.82
CA ASP A 146 -12.93 4.95 -15.02
C ASP A 146 -13.20 4.80 -13.52
N ILE A 147 -14.49 4.78 -13.12
CA ILE A 147 -14.88 4.56 -11.72
C ILE A 147 -14.44 3.17 -11.24
N ILE A 148 -14.64 2.13 -12.06
CA ILE A 148 -14.20 0.77 -11.74
C ILE A 148 -12.68 0.70 -11.64
N ALA A 149 -11.96 1.38 -12.54
CA ALA A 149 -10.50 1.45 -12.50
C ALA A 149 -10.00 2.12 -11.20
N VAL A 150 -10.62 3.23 -10.79
CA VAL A 150 -10.32 3.90 -9.53
C VAL A 150 -10.62 2.99 -8.34
N GLN A 151 -11.78 2.33 -8.31
CA GLN A 151 -12.12 1.39 -7.23
C GLN A 151 -11.10 0.26 -7.11
N ARG A 152 -10.65 -0.32 -8.23
CA ARG A 152 -9.60 -1.34 -8.22
C ARG A 152 -8.27 -0.79 -7.70
N ALA A 153 -7.90 0.41 -8.10
CA ALA A 153 -6.66 1.05 -7.65
C ALA A 153 -6.69 1.43 -6.15
N LEU A 154 -7.86 1.63 -5.57
CA LEU A 154 -8.03 1.96 -4.15
C LEU A 154 -8.10 0.74 -3.23
N VAL A 155 -8.37 -0.46 -3.77
CA VAL A 155 -8.32 -1.68 -2.97
C VAL A 155 -6.86 -2.06 -2.78
N PRO A 156 -6.37 -2.15 -1.53
CA PRO A 156 -5.00 -2.62 -1.28
C PRO A 156 -4.86 -4.03 -1.84
N GLU A 157 -3.81 -4.27 -2.63
CA GLU A 157 -3.51 -5.61 -3.14
C GLU A 157 -3.37 -6.58 -1.95
N PRO A 158 -4.12 -7.69 -1.92
CA PRO A 158 -4.18 -8.61 -0.77
C PRO A 158 -2.87 -9.36 -0.47
N ASP A 159 -1.80 -9.08 -1.21
CA ASP A 159 -0.49 -9.74 -1.09
C ASP A 159 0.64 -8.83 -0.58
N HIS A 160 0.40 -7.52 -0.39
CA HIS A 160 1.34 -6.67 0.34
C HIS A 160 1.14 -6.80 1.85
N MET A 161 1.54 -7.95 2.38
CA MET A 161 1.69 -8.12 3.82
C MET A 161 2.91 -7.31 4.31
N PRO A 162 2.79 -6.52 5.39
CA PRO A 162 3.94 -5.83 5.97
C PRO A 162 5.04 -6.84 6.36
N PRO A 163 6.33 -6.46 6.29
CA PRO A 163 7.42 -7.36 6.67
C PRO A 163 7.24 -7.82 8.12
N GLY A 164 6.94 -9.12 8.31
CA GLY A 164 6.70 -9.74 9.61
C GLY A 164 5.31 -10.36 9.81
N SER A 165 4.34 -10.15 8.92
CA SER A 165 3.05 -10.86 8.99
C SER A 165 3.10 -12.15 8.18
N TYR A 166 2.78 -13.27 8.84
CA TYR A 166 2.61 -14.58 8.20
C TYR A 166 1.12 -14.85 8.01
N LYS A 167 0.74 -15.38 6.83
CA LYS A 167 -0.61 -15.93 6.59
C LYS A 167 -0.66 -17.30 7.28
N GLU A 168 -1.38 -17.41 8.40
CA GLU A 168 -1.76 -18.73 8.93
C GLU A 168 -2.77 -19.36 7.96
N SER A 169 -2.28 -20.13 6.99
CA SER A 169 -3.15 -20.97 6.18
C SER A 169 -3.55 -22.20 7.00
N ILE A 170 -4.72 -22.16 7.63
CA ILE A 170 -5.31 -23.34 8.28
C ILE A 170 -5.58 -24.38 7.19
N THR A 171 -4.73 -25.40 7.13
CA THR A 171 -4.89 -26.57 6.27
C THR A 171 -5.68 -27.61 7.07
N VAL A 172 -6.99 -27.68 6.79
CA VAL A 172 -7.85 -28.73 7.35
C VAL A 172 -7.49 -30.04 6.66
N THR A 173 -6.90 -30.97 7.41
CA THR A 173 -6.65 -32.35 6.97
C THR A 173 -7.82 -33.22 7.42
N VAL A 174 -8.40 -33.98 6.49
CA VAL A 174 -9.40 -35.01 6.78
C VAL A 174 -8.77 -36.33 6.38
N GLU A 175 -8.65 -37.27 7.33
CA GLU A 175 -8.12 -38.63 7.11
C GLU A 175 -6.75 -38.68 6.40
N GLY A 176 -5.85 -37.75 6.75
CA GLY A 176 -4.47 -37.75 6.22
C GLY A 176 -4.31 -37.23 4.79
N ARG A 177 -5.36 -36.67 4.16
CA ARG A 177 -5.26 -36.00 2.87
C ARG A 177 -5.45 -34.48 3.02
N GLN A 178 -4.49 -33.70 2.53
CA GLN A 178 -4.63 -32.24 2.42
C GLN A 178 -5.64 -31.94 1.31
N VAL A 179 -6.66 -31.15 1.66
CA VAL A 179 -7.71 -30.75 0.73
C VAL A 179 -7.46 -29.30 0.31
N GLU A 180 -6.79 -29.10 -0.82
CA GLU A 180 -6.60 -27.79 -1.42
C GLU A 180 -7.80 -27.41 -2.30
N GLY A 181 -8.33 -26.21 -2.09
CA GLY A 181 -9.44 -25.65 -2.88
C GLY A 181 -10.80 -25.68 -2.19
N GLU A 182 -11.60 -24.62 -2.43
CA GLU A 182 -12.88 -24.39 -1.76
C GLU A 182 -13.96 -25.42 -2.13
N SER A 183 -13.97 -25.90 -3.38
CA SER A 183 -14.91 -26.96 -3.80
C SER A 183 -14.60 -28.31 -3.15
N ALA A 184 -13.31 -28.62 -3.01
CA ALA A 184 -12.84 -29.85 -2.38
C ALA A 184 -13.12 -29.83 -0.87
N ARG A 185 -12.99 -28.67 -0.20
CA ARG A 185 -13.39 -28.48 1.20
C ARG A 185 -14.89 -28.71 1.42
N ARG A 186 -15.75 -28.20 0.54
CA ARG A 186 -17.20 -28.43 0.62
C ARG A 186 -17.56 -29.91 0.41
N ALA A 187 -16.89 -30.60 -0.52
CA ALA A 187 -17.10 -32.02 -0.75
C ALA A 187 -16.65 -32.88 0.45
N ALA A 188 -15.46 -32.59 1.00
CA ALA A 188 -14.94 -33.28 2.19
C ALA A 188 -15.82 -33.04 3.43
N SER A 189 -16.31 -31.81 3.62
CA SER A 189 -17.23 -31.48 4.72
C SER A 189 -18.56 -32.22 4.62
N ARG A 190 -19.09 -32.43 3.40
CA ARG A 190 -20.31 -33.22 3.20
C ARG A 190 -20.09 -34.70 3.50
N ALA A 191 -18.98 -35.27 3.03
CA ALA A 191 -18.62 -36.66 3.30
C ALA A 191 -18.43 -36.92 4.81
N LEU A 192 -17.80 -35.98 5.54
CA LEU A 192 -17.69 -36.07 7.00
C LEU A 192 -19.04 -36.03 7.70
N LEU A 193 -19.95 -35.14 7.29
CA LEU A 193 -21.29 -35.07 7.87
C LEU A 193 -22.09 -36.34 7.61
N GLU A 194 -21.99 -36.92 6.41
CA GLU A 194 -22.63 -38.20 6.10
C GLU A 194 -22.07 -39.35 6.94
N ASN A 195 -20.74 -39.39 7.15
CA ASN A 195 -20.11 -40.38 8.03
C ASN A 195 -20.53 -40.20 9.49
N PHE A 196 -20.61 -38.96 9.99
CA PHE A 196 -21.12 -38.67 11.34
C PHE A 196 -22.59 -39.09 11.50
N GLU A 197 -23.44 -38.82 10.52
CA GLU A 197 -24.83 -39.26 10.54
C GLU A 197 -24.96 -40.79 10.46
N ALA A 198 -24.11 -41.46 9.68
CA ALA A 198 -24.06 -42.91 9.59
C ALA A 198 -23.60 -43.55 10.91
N SER A 199 -22.57 -43.00 11.55
CA SER A 199 -22.11 -43.42 12.88
C SER A 199 -23.18 -43.18 13.95
N LYS A 200 -23.87 -42.04 13.92
CA LYS A 200 -24.98 -41.75 14.85
C LYS A 200 -26.16 -42.73 14.68
N ARG A 201 -26.51 -43.08 13.43
CA ARG A 201 -27.54 -44.10 13.16
C ARG A 201 -27.12 -45.49 13.62
N LEU A 202 -25.83 -45.80 13.60
CA LEU A 202 -25.29 -47.05 14.13
C LEU A 202 -25.32 -47.07 15.67
N GLU A 203 -24.98 -45.96 16.34
CA GLU A 203 -25.12 -45.84 17.80
C GLU A 203 -26.57 -45.95 18.25
N GLU A 204 -27.51 -45.35 17.53
CA GLU A 204 -28.95 -45.45 17.82
C GLU A 204 -29.53 -46.85 17.53
N ALA A 205 -28.82 -47.69 16.75
CA ALA A 205 -29.25 -49.04 16.38
C ALA A 205 -28.63 -50.16 17.25
N VAL A 206 -27.74 -49.85 18.18
CA VAL A 206 -27.17 -50.83 19.12
C VAL A 206 -28.04 -50.90 20.39
N PRO A 207 -28.63 -52.06 20.74
CA PRO A 207 -29.35 -52.22 21.99
C PRO A 207 -28.38 -52.24 23.18
N GLU A 208 -28.71 -51.49 24.23
CA GLU A 208 -27.95 -51.38 25.49
C GLU A 208 -27.51 -52.74 26.03
N LEU A 209 -26.19 -52.96 26.12
CA LEU A 209 -25.56 -53.99 26.94
C LEU A 209 -24.15 -53.52 27.40
N PRO A 210 -23.63 -54.06 28.51
CA PRO A 210 -23.31 -53.33 29.73
C PRO A 210 -21.87 -52.77 29.78
N GLU A 211 -21.65 -51.76 30.63
CA GLU A 211 -20.32 -51.44 31.15
C GLU A 211 -19.68 -52.73 31.72
N PRO A 212 -18.38 -53.01 31.49
CA PRO A 212 -17.34 -52.14 32.06
C PRO A 212 -15.92 -52.17 31.41
N SER A 213 -15.07 -51.31 31.97
CA SER A 213 -13.67 -51.58 32.34
C SER A 213 -12.55 -51.31 31.34
N ASN A 214 -11.62 -50.46 31.82
CA ASN A 214 -10.21 -50.29 31.46
C ASN A 214 -9.85 -49.57 30.15
N GLY A 215 -9.45 -48.30 30.29
CA GLY A 215 -8.57 -47.68 29.32
C GLY A 215 -8.47 -46.15 29.33
N ASP A 216 -8.39 -45.51 30.50
CA ASP A 216 -7.99 -44.10 30.59
C ASP A 216 -6.59 -43.92 29.99
N LYS A 217 -6.54 -43.46 28.74
CA LYS A 217 -5.40 -42.71 28.21
C LYS A 217 -5.92 -41.54 27.39
N ALA A 218 -5.65 -40.34 27.89
CA ALA A 218 -5.80 -39.12 27.12
C ALA A 218 -4.92 -39.20 25.86
N LEU A 219 -5.46 -38.79 24.72
CA LEU A 219 -4.72 -38.63 23.48
C LEU A 219 -3.74 -37.46 23.64
N GLU A 220 -2.45 -37.77 23.78
CA GLU A 220 -1.36 -36.78 23.73
C GLU A 220 -0.99 -36.52 22.27
N GLY A 221 -0.98 -35.26 21.86
CA GLY A 221 -0.46 -34.81 20.57
C GLY A 221 0.64 -33.77 20.77
N GLU A 222 1.81 -33.99 20.17
CA GLU A 222 2.94 -33.05 20.19
C GLU A 222 2.65 -31.80 19.35
N VAL A 223 2.90 -30.62 19.93
CA VAL A 223 3.03 -29.37 19.18
C VAL A 223 4.50 -29.20 18.82
N LEU A 224 4.85 -29.39 17.55
CA LEU A 224 6.17 -29.05 17.03
C LEU A 224 6.27 -27.52 16.92
N THR A 225 7.07 -26.91 17.80
CA THR A 225 7.52 -25.51 17.74
C THR A 225 8.63 -25.30 16.72
#